data_AF-A0A7W4A2C6-F1
#
_entry.id   AF-A0A7W4A2C6-F1
#
_cell.length_a   1.000
_cell.length_b   1.000
_cell.length_c   1.000
_cell.angle_alpha   90.00
_cell.angle_beta   90.00
_cell.angle_gamma   90.00
#
_symmetry.space_group_name_H-M   'P 1'
#
loop_
_entity.id
_entity.type
_entity.pdbx_description
1 polymer ?
#
loop_
_entity_poly.entity_id
_entity_poly.type
_entity_poly.pdbx_seq_one_letter_code
_entity_poly.pdbx_strand_id
1 'polypeptide(L)'
;MQDFIQYIIFGGGLFAALSLYYFTFHQSPNLDNWQDLPYLEDYLKNHPDCEIKGQKNAKCCYCHSGKVQYKAAKSNKEHHYQHFCSACKKNLFRSRTLS
;
A
#
# COMPACT_ATOMS: atom_id res chain seq x y z
N MET A 1 -0.95 -43.94 -14.83
CA MET A 1 -0.13 -42.75 -15.17
C MET A 1 -0.97 -41.52 -15.48
N GLN A 2 -2.15 -41.64 -16.12
CA GLN A 2 -3.02 -40.47 -16.43
C GLN A 2 -3.56 -39.74 -15.19
N ASP A 3 -3.89 -40.43 -14.10
CA ASP A 3 -4.42 -39.80 -12.88
C ASP A 3 -3.39 -38.91 -12.16
N PHE A 4 -2.11 -39.29 -12.23
CA PHE A 4 -1.01 -38.51 -11.65
C PHE A 4 -0.80 -37.20 -12.40
N ILE A 5 -0.91 -37.23 -13.73
CA ILE A 5 -0.81 -36.03 -14.57
C ILE A 5 -1.98 -35.09 -14.27
N GLN A 6 -3.19 -35.64 -14.10
CA GLN A 6 -4.36 -34.84 -13.76
C GLN A 6 -4.23 -34.16 -12.39
N TYR A 7 -3.71 -34.86 -11.37
CA TYR A 7 -3.42 -34.27 -10.07
C TYR A 7 -2.37 -33.16 -10.13
N ILE A 8 -1.32 -33.31 -10.96
CA ILE A 8 -0.30 -32.28 -11.14
C ILE A 8 -0.87 -31.04 -11.83
N ILE A 9 -1.73 -31.21 -12.83
CA ILE A 9 -2.35 -30.07 -13.54
C ILE A 9 -3.34 -29.33 -12.63
N PHE A 10 -4.25 -30.06 -11.96
CA PHE A 10 -5.22 -29.43 -11.06
C PHE A 10 -4.57 -28.86 -9.79
N GLY A 11 -3.65 -29.60 -9.17
CA GLY A 11 -2.89 -29.13 -8.01
C GLY A 11 -2.01 -27.94 -8.36
N GLY A 12 -1.22 -28.05 -9.43
CA GLY A 12 -0.36 -26.97 -9.92
C GLY A 12 -1.14 -25.70 -10.29
N GLY A 13 -2.30 -25.85 -10.94
CA GLY A 13 -3.21 -24.74 -11.24
C GLY A 13 -3.73 -24.03 -9.99
N LEU A 14 -4.13 -24.79 -8.96
CA LEU A 14 -4.59 -24.23 -7.70
C LEU A 14 -3.47 -23.47 -6.97
N PHE A 15 -2.26 -24.04 -6.90
CA PHE A 15 -1.09 -23.39 -6.31
C PHE A 15 -0.68 -22.12 -7.07
N ALA A 16 -0.71 -22.14 -8.41
CA ALA A 16 -0.46 -20.96 -9.23
C ALA A 16 -1.50 -19.85 -8.98
N ALA A 17 -2.79 -20.20 -8.92
CA ALA A 17 -3.85 -19.23 -8.63
C ALA A 17 -3.70 -18.61 -7.22
N LEU A 18 -3.42 -19.43 -6.20
CA LEU A 18 -3.22 -18.96 -4.83
C LEU A 18 -1.96 -18.08 -4.70
N SER A 19 -0.87 -18.46 -5.35
CA SER A 19 0.37 -17.65 -5.33
C SER A 19 0.20 -16.32 -6.08
N LEU A 20 -0.49 -16.29 -7.22
CA LEU A 20 -0.82 -15.04 -7.93
C LEU A 20 -1.77 -14.16 -7.12
N TYR A 21 -2.80 -14.75 -6.50
CA TYR A 21 -3.70 -14.02 -5.60
C TYR A 21 -2.93 -13.43 -4.41
N TYR A 22 -2.06 -14.22 -3.79
CA TYR A 22 -1.23 -13.74 -2.69
C TYR A 22 -0.29 -12.63 -3.16
N PHE A 23 0.39 -12.79 -4.31
CA PHE A 23 1.35 -11.81 -4.81
C PHE A 23 0.68 -10.50 -5.20
N THR A 24 -0.42 -10.53 -5.95
CA THR A 24 -1.17 -9.31 -6.34
C THR A 24 -1.73 -8.58 -5.13
N PHE A 25 -2.24 -9.32 -4.14
CA PHE A 25 -2.66 -8.71 -2.89
C PHE A 25 -1.45 -8.17 -2.13
N HIS A 26 -0.40 -8.94 -1.88
CA HIS A 26 0.76 -8.54 -1.06
C HIS A 26 1.76 -7.61 -1.74
N GLN A 27 1.57 -7.28 -3.02
CA GLN A 27 2.42 -6.33 -3.71
C GLN A 27 2.36 -5.01 -2.93
N SER A 28 3.46 -4.70 -2.23
CA SER A 28 3.61 -3.40 -1.60
C SER A 28 3.53 -2.36 -2.70
N PRO A 29 2.80 -1.25 -2.48
CA PRO A 29 2.73 -0.21 -3.48
C PRO A 29 4.15 0.25 -3.82
N ASN A 30 4.47 0.24 -5.11
CA ASN A 30 5.80 0.58 -5.61
C ASN A 30 6.20 1.96 -5.09
N LEU A 31 7.44 2.05 -4.60
CA LEU A 31 8.03 3.28 -4.05
C LEU A 31 8.48 4.25 -5.16
N ASP A 32 8.51 3.80 -6.42
CA ASP A 32 8.99 4.59 -7.56
C ASP A 32 8.24 5.91 -7.74
N ASN A 33 6.97 5.98 -7.31
CA ASN A 33 6.14 7.17 -7.49
C ASN A 33 6.14 8.11 -6.26
N TRP A 34 7.12 8.01 -5.35
CA TRP A 34 7.20 8.90 -4.16
C TRP A 34 7.20 10.39 -4.54
N GLN A 35 7.82 10.73 -5.66
CA GLN A 35 7.89 12.11 -6.14
C GLN A 35 6.53 12.66 -6.60
N ASP A 36 5.63 11.77 -7.04
CA ASP A 36 4.29 12.10 -7.54
C ASP A 36 3.26 12.23 -6.42
N LEU A 37 3.60 11.80 -5.21
CA LEU A 37 2.69 11.85 -4.07
C LEU A 37 2.59 13.26 -3.49
N PRO A 38 1.38 13.77 -3.25
CA PRO A 38 1.18 15.05 -2.57
C PRO A 38 1.68 14.98 -1.13
N TYR A 39 2.03 16.14 -0.56
CA TYR A 39 2.27 16.25 0.88
C TYR A 39 0.95 16.10 1.66
N LEU A 40 1.05 15.75 2.95
CA LEU A 40 -0.12 15.59 3.83
C LEU A 40 -1.06 16.81 3.77
N GLU A 41 -0.51 18.02 3.79
CA GLU A 41 -1.28 19.27 3.77
C GLU A 41 -2.09 19.42 2.47
N ASP A 42 -1.49 19.11 1.33
CA ASP A 42 -2.16 19.19 0.02
C ASP A 42 -3.23 18.10 -0.12
N TYR A 43 -2.98 16.91 0.46
CA TYR A 43 -3.96 15.83 0.51
C TYR A 43 -5.17 16.20 1.38
N LEU A 44 -4.94 16.82 2.54
CA LEU A 44 -6.00 17.26 3.46
C LEU A 44 -6.81 18.45 2.91
N LYS A 45 -6.19 19.35 2.12
CA LYS A 45 -6.92 20.41 1.42
C LYS A 45 -8.03 19.87 0.50
N ASN A 46 -7.75 18.76 -0.18
CA ASN A 46 -8.72 18.13 -1.07
C ASN A 46 -9.74 17.26 -0.32
N HIS A 47 -9.41 16.81 0.89
CA HIS A 47 -10.24 15.91 1.68
C HIS A 47 -10.21 16.24 3.19
N PRO A 48 -10.86 17.34 3.61
CA PRO A 48 -10.85 17.77 5.01
C PRO A 48 -11.51 16.76 5.95
N ASP A 49 -12.47 15.96 5.46
CA ASP A 49 -13.20 14.96 6.26
C ASP A 49 -12.34 13.78 6.72
N CYS A 50 -11.18 13.58 6.07
CA CYS A 50 -10.26 12.49 6.37
C CYS A 50 -9.20 12.85 7.41
N GLU A 51 -9.18 14.10 7.89
CA GLU A 51 -8.24 14.54 8.91
C GLU A 51 -8.46 13.78 10.23
N ILE A 52 -7.40 13.22 10.80
CA ILE A 52 -7.45 12.68 12.16
C ILE A 52 -7.05 13.82 13.10
N LYS A 53 -8.06 14.47 13.69
CA LYS A 53 -7.84 15.52 14.70
C LYS A 53 -6.87 15.03 15.79
N GLY A 54 -5.75 15.72 15.94
CA GLY A 54 -4.74 15.45 16.97
C GLY A 54 -3.58 14.54 16.57
N GLN A 55 -3.54 14.01 15.34
CA GLN A 55 -2.37 13.33 14.81
C GLN A 55 -1.94 13.98 13.49
N LYS A 56 -0.62 13.99 13.21
CA LYS A 56 -0.08 14.33 11.88
C LYS A 56 -0.32 13.20 10.89
N ASN A 57 -1.56 12.71 10.83
CA ASN A 57 -1.94 11.54 10.07
C ASN A 57 -3.37 11.73 9.53
N ALA A 58 -3.65 11.13 8.38
CA ALA A 58 -4.98 11.16 7.77
C ALA A 58 -5.54 9.74 7.67
N LYS A 59 -6.87 9.61 7.69
CA LYS A 59 -7.53 8.36 7.29
C LYS A 59 -7.43 8.20 5.78
N CYS A 60 -7.51 6.97 5.30
CA CYS A 60 -7.59 6.73 3.86
C CYS A 60 -8.94 7.27 3.33
N CYS A 61 -8.94 8.27 2.46
CA CYS A 61 -10.20 8.83 1.92
C CYS A 61 -10.90 7.89 0.96
N TYR A 62 -10.16 6.97 0.34
CA TYR A 62 -10.74 6.01 -0.60
C TYR A 62 -11.59 4.94 0.08
N CYS A 63 -11.29 4.61 1.34
CA CYS A 63 -11.99 3.52 2.04
C CYS A 63 -12.33 3.83 3.50
N HIS A 64 -12.14 5.07 3.92
CA HIS A 64 -12.36 5.61 5.27
C HIS A 64 -11.69 4.80 6.40
N SER A 65 -10.75 3.94 6.05
CA SER A 65 -10.04 3.08 7.00
C SER A 65 -8.96 3.89 7.72
N GLY A 66 -8.92 3.79 9.05
CA GLY A 66 -7.86 4.35 9.89
C GLY A 66 -6.57 3.54 9.87
N LYS A 67 -6.48 2.46 9.08
CA LYS A 67 -5.30 1.61 8.98
C LYS A 67 -4.28 2.18 7.99
N VAL A 68 -3.72 3.34 8.32
CA VAL A 68 -2.64 3.98 7.54
C VAL A 68 -1.30 3.60 8.18
N GLN A 69 -0.39 3.08 7.35
CA GLN A 69 0.97 2.75 7.75
C GLN A 69 1.96 3.58 6.96
N TYR A 70 3.16 3.74 7.49
CA TYR A 70 4.25 4.42 6.81
C TYR A 70 5.37 3.45 6.47
N LYS A 71 6.04 3.73 5.35
CA LYS A 71 7.28 3.06 4.95
C LYS A 71 8.34 4.14 4.75
N ALA A 72 9.52 3.90 5.32
CA ALA A 72 10.69 4.71 5.03
C ALA A 72 11.19 4.34 3.62
N ALA A 73 11.29 5.32 2.73
CA ALA A 73 12.00 5.15 1.48
C ALA A 73 13.50 5.15 1.77
N LYS A 74 14.17 4.08 1.34
CA LYS A 74 15.64 3.98 1.37
C LYS A 74 16.20 4.92 0.29
N SER A 75 16.19 6.21 0.56
CA SER A 75 16.94 7.19 -0.22
C SER A 75 18.24 7.49 0.51
N ASN A 76 19.36 7.47 -0.21
CA ASN A 76 20.72 7.52 0.33
C ASN A 76 21.08 8.84 1.05
N LYS A 77 20.20 9.86 1.03
CA LYS A 77 20.52 11.21 1.53
C LYS A 77 19.40 11.91 2.30
N GLU A 78 18.15 11.47 2.19
CA GLU A 78 17.02 12.15 2.84
C GLU A 78 16.02 11.13 3.39
N HIS A 79 15.56 11.36 4.62
CA HIS A 79 14.51 10.56 5.25
C HIS A 79 13.17 10.87 4.57
N HIS A 80 12.83 10.09 3.55
CA HIS A 80 11.56 10.18 2.87
C HIS A 80 10.59 9.17 3.46
N TYR A 81 9.45 9.62 3.98
CA TYR A 81 8.40 8.75 4.49
C TYR A 81 7.22 8.75 3.52
N GLN A 82 6.68 7.56 3.27
CA GLN A 82 5.52 7.34 2.43
C GLN A 82 4.41 6.70 3.24
N HIS A 83 3.24 7.32 3.24
CA HIS A 83 2.07 6.80 3.94
C HIS A 83 1.16 6.09 2.95
N PHE A 84 0.78 4.86 3.29
CA PHE A 84 -0.09 4.02 2.49
C PHE A 84 -1.18 3.39 3.36
N CYS A 85 -2.34 3.15 2.77
CA CYS A 85 -3.41 2.45 3.47
C CYS A 85 -3.15 0.94 3.41
N SER A 86 -3.08 0.24 4.54
CA SER A 86 -2.89 -1.22 4.52
C SER A 86 -4.16 -1.98 4.10
N ALA A 87 -5.33 -1.37 4.24
CA ALA A 87 -6.60 -1.96 3.79
C ALA A 87 -6.75 -1.89 2.26
N CYS A 88 -6.36 -0.76 1.66
CA CYS A 88 -6.65 -0.44 0.27
C CYS A 88 -5.41 -0.43 -0.61
N LYS A 89 -4.23 -0.61 0.01
CA LYS A 89 -2.88 -0.67 -0.56
C LYS A 89 -2.50 0.50 -1.47
N LYS A 90 -3.29 1.57 -1.45
CA LYS A 90 -3.04 2.83 -2.14
C LYS A 90 -2.07 3.69 -1.32
N ASN A 91 -1.17 4.33 -2.04
CA ASN A 91 -0.35 5.41 -1.51
C ASN A 91 -1.22 6.66 -1.34
N LEU A 92 -1.05 7.36 -0.23
CA LEU A 92 -1.88 8.51 0.12
C LEU A 92 -1.08 9.80 -0.01
N PHE A 93 -0.04 9.94 0.80
CA PHE A 93 0.75 11.16 0.88
C PHE A 93 2.19 10.85 1.35
N ARG A 94 3.08 11.81 1.14
CA ARG A 94 4.46 11.77 1.62
C ARG A 94 4.70 12.73 2.79
N SER A 95 5.67 12.43 3.65
CA SER A 95 6.13 13.34 4.71
C SER A 95 7.66 13.41 4.77
N ARG A 96 8.19 14.59 5.14
CA ARG A 96 9.64 14.85 5.25
C ARG A 96 10.22 14.50 6.63
N THR A 97 9.38 14.42 7.64
CA THR A 97 9.77 14.17 9.04
C THR A 97 8.74 13.25 9.69
N LEU A 98 9.21 12.21 10.41
CA LEU A 98 8.40 11.56 11.45
C LEU A 98 8.25 12.58 12.58
N SER A 99 7.04 13.05 12.81
CA SER A 99 6.71 13.94 13.93
C SER A 99 5.50 13.42 14.67
#